data_AF-A0A2V3JE90-F1
#
_entry.id   AF-A0A2V3JE90-F1
#
_cell.length_a   1.000
_cell.length_b   1.000
_cell.length_c   1.000
_cell.angle_alpha   90.00
_cell.angle_beta   90.00
_cell.angle_gamma   90.00
#
_symmetry.space_group_name_H-M   'P 1'
#
loop_
_entity.id
_entity.type
_entity.pdbx_description
1 polymer ?
#
loop_
_entity_poly.entity_id
_entity_poly.type
_entity_poly.pdbx_seq_one_letter_code
_entity_poly.pdbx_strand_id
1 'polypeptide(L)'
;MAKCKFKIRLEAWERDVWECPLEALPGEEYCYWHREEEGKEPDDAKLRELKENKIFGVFLRKAKLSGKDLQNAFLPFADLQGAVLSGAKFQGTFLFDANLQGAFLWDADLQGANLSSADLQGADLRFADLQGADLRSADLQGADLSFAKLQGADLRVAILEGANLYGVIADSGTYLDEAKLTYANLYHSYLDETKTLRNAKFESEKEINEIAADFLKKGNKELAILDVEEIGRDNSEVVAKLLEERVVRHVFVGVGIVFFDRKRRRVVRIPGNAENKFFQRPWKRRNSEGEENYVEISELNDLIEREGLEEYLYEGSVKEHYGASYEVYNNLYYFYIQNGRLEEALDMHYRRCEVRRKLLREQGWINCLRSWIYDFFILKLLTGYGVGYFRPLIASLIIIPIFAFLFWLTNGIVKNVNGKMVAPDSCDYVYHSVITFTSLGYSNIQPNLAVGHVPQLLAAVESILGALMMALLIFTITYRVSR
;
A
#
# COMPACT_ATOMS: atom_id res chain seq x y z
N MET A 1 28.75 -1.38 -48.50
CA MET A 1 27.54 -2.22 -48.48
C MET A 1 26.31 -1.31 -48.44
N ALA A 2 25.08 -1.82 -48.35
CA ALA A 2 23.92 -0.94 -48.12
C ALA A 2 24.00 -0.36 -46.70
N LYS A 3 23.57 0.89 -46.49
CA LYS A 3 23.46 1.46 -45.13
C LYS A 3 22.26 0.85 -44.40
N CYS A 4 22.37 0.75 -43.07
CA CYS A 4 21.23 0.41 -42.23
C CYS A 4 20.08 1.41 -42.44
N LYS A 5 18.85 0.92 -42.62
CA LYS A 5 17.66 1.76 -42.85
C LYS A 5 17.05 2.35 -41.59
N PHE A 6 17.56 2.01 -40.40
CA PHE A 6 17.00 2.51 -39.13
C PHE A 6 17.18 4.02 -38.98
N LYS A 7 16.08 4.69 -38.62
CA LYS A 7 16.03 6.12 -38.33
C LYS A 7 15.15 6.37 -37.12
N ILE A 8 15.54 7.32 -36.28
CA ILE A 8 14.72 7.75 -35.14
C ILE A 8 14.58 9.27 -35.17
N ARG A 9 13.38 9.75 -34.84
CA ARG A 9 13.12 11.18 -34.69
C ARG A 9 13.28 11.53 -33.22
N LEU A 10 14.23 12.39 -32.90
CA LEU A 10 14.47 12.82 -31.52
C LEU A 10 13.53 13.98 -31.20
N GLU A 11 12.55 13.76 -30.33
CA GLU A 11 11.49 14.74 -30.02
C GLU A 11 12.04 16.07 -29.47
N ALA A 12 13.22 16.05 -28.86
CA ALA A 12 13.91 17.26 -28.35
C ALA A 12 14.37 18.24 -29.46
N TRP A 13 14.41 17.80 -30.73
CA TRP A 13 14.90 18.61 -31.85
C TRP A 13 14.05 18.30 -33.09
N GLU A 14 12.93 19.00 -33.28
CA GLU A 14 11.90 18.73 -34.30
C GLU A 14 12.39 18.57 -35.77
N ARG A 15 13.67 18.86 -36.06
CA ARG A 15 14.29 18.85 -37.41
C ARG A 15 15.39 17.81 -37.63
N ASP A 16 15.88 17.09 -36.62
CA ASP A 16 16.99 16.15 -36.80
C ASP A 16 16.53 14.69 -36.70
N VAL A 17 16.40 14.05 -37.87
CA VAL A 17 16.25 12.60 -37.96
C VAL A 17 17.65 12.00 -37.84
N TRP A 18 17.87 11.20 -36.79
CA TRP A 18 19.12 10.46 -36.66
C TRP A 18 19.07 9.22 -37.56
N GLU A 19 20.12 9.01 -38.34
CA GLU A 19 20.31 7.83 -39.18
C GLU A 19 21.44 6.96 -38.63
N CYS A 20 21.25 5.64 -38.64
CA CYS A 20 22.26 4.71 -38.16
C CYS A 20 23.58 4.83 -38.94
N PRO A 21 24.75 4.95 -38.26
CA PRO A 21 26.04 5.06 -38.94
C PRO A 21 26.56 3.74 -39.51
N LEU A 22 25.96 2.60 -39.13
CA LEU A 22 26.44 1.27 -39.49
C LEU A 22 25.93 0.81 -40.86
N GLU A 23 26.70 -0.08 -41.48
CA GLU A 23 26.27 -0.82 -42.66
C GLU A 23 25.24 -1.91 -42.29
N ALA A 24 24.31 -2.16 -43.19
CA ALA A 24 23.40 -3.29 -43.07
C ALA A 24 24.16 -4.61 -43.29
N LEU A 25 23.68 -5.69 -42.68
CA LEU A 25 24.23 -7.02 -42.91
C LEU A 25 24.03 -7.45 -44.38
N PRO A 26 24.88 -8.34 -44.94
CA PRO A 26 24.73 -8.79 -46.32
C PRO A 26 23.34 -9.43 -46.56
N GLY A 27 22.56 -8.83 -47.47
CA GLY A 27 21.20 -9.29 -47.81
C GLY A 27 20.10 -8.74 -46.90
N GLU A 28 20.43 -7.93 -45.89
CA GLU A 28 19.50 -7.39 -44.90
C GLU A 28 19.29 -5.88 -45.08
N GLU A 29 18.22 -5.34 -44.50
CA GLU A 29 17.95 -3.90 -44.47
C GLU A 29 18.55 -3.17 -43.26
N TYR A 30 18.90 -3.93 -42.22
CA TYR A 30 19.32 -3.41 -40.92
C TYR A 30 20.71 -3.91 -40.53
N CYS A 31 21.39 -3.15 -39.68
CA CYS A 31 22.62 -3.62 -39.02
C CYS A 31 22.26 -4.63 -37.92
N TYR A 32 23.28 -5.27 -37.35
CA TYR A 32 23.11 -6.21 -36.24
C TYR A 32 22.22 -5.67 -35.09
N TRP A 33 22.39 -4.39 -34.72
CA TRP A 33 21.68 -3.78 -33.60
C TRP A 33 20.23 -3.41 -33.89
N HIS A 34 19.85 -3.22 -35.15
CA HIS A 34 18.48 -2.83 -35.53
C HIS A 34 17.67 -3.98 -36.11
N ARG A 35 18.25 -5.17 -36.22
CA ARG A 35 17.52 -6.38 -36.62
C ARG A 35 16.59 -6.82 -35.48
N GLU A 36 15.32 -7.04 -35.77
CA GLU A 36 14.31 -7.52 -34.80
C GLU A 36 14.44 -9.04 -34.55
N GLU A 37 15.56 -9.44 -33.97
CA GLU A 37 15.84 -10.81 -33.56
C GLU A 37 15.99 -10.83 -32.04
N GLU A 38 15.13 -11.60 -31.37
CA GLU A 38 15.17 -11.79 -29.92
C GLU A 38 16.32 -12.73 -29.51
N GLY A 39 16.80 -12.59 -28.27
CA GLY A 39 17.74 -13.55 -27.71
C GLY A 39 19.19 -13.36 -28.16
N LYS A 40 19.54 -12.17 -28.71
CA LYS A 40 20.90 -11.88 -29.17
C LYS A 40 21.96 -12.11 -28.08
N GLU A 41 23.11 -12.62 -28.50
CA GLU A 41 24.28 -12.85 -27.64
C GLU A 41 25.50 -12.11 -28.22
N PRO A 42 25.58 -10.77 -28.12
CA PRO A 42 26.71 -10.04 -28.66
C PRO A 42 28.00 -10.42 -27.94
N ASP A 43 29.02 -10.74 -28.73
CA ASP A 43 30.38 -10.94 -28.23
C ASP A 43 31.04 -9.61 -27.84
N ASP A 44 32.23 -9.68 -27.26
CA ASP A 44 32.92 -8.48 -26.77
C ASP A 44 33.34 -7.54 -27.92
N ALA A 45 33.49 -8.06 -29.14
CA ALA A 45 33.74 -7.23 -30.32
C ALA A 45 32.51 -6.40 -30.69
N LYS A 46 31.32 -7.00 -30.64
CA LYS A 46 30.06 -6.29 -30.82
C LYS A 46 29.82 -5.28 -29.70
N LEU A 47 30.08 -5.63 -28.44
CA LEU A 47 29.93 -4.66 -27.35
C LEU A 47 30.88 -3.46 -27.49
N ARG A 48 32.08 -3.63 -28.06
CA ARG A 48 32.95 -2.50 -28.44
C ARG A 48 32.35 -1.65 -29.56
N GLU A 49 31.84 -2.28 -30.62
CA GLU A 49 31.15 -1.60 -31.72
C GLU A 49 30.00 -0.73 -31.19
N LEU A 50 29.20 -1.25 -30.25
CA LEU A 50 28.12 -0.53 -29.60
C LEU A 50 28.64 0.73 -28.86
N LYS A 51 29.69 0.59 -28.05
CA LYS A 51 30.27 1.69 -27.26
C LYS A 51 30.90 2.77 -28.14
N GLU A 52 31.49 2.40 -29.27
CA GLU A 52 32.18 3.33 -30.18
C GLU A 52 31.22 4.11 -31.08
N ASN A 53 30.09 3.52 -31.50
CA ASN A 53 29.25 4.06 -32.57
C ASN A 53 28.01 4.84 -32.11
N LYS A 54 27.77 4.98 -30.79
CA LYS A 54 26.63 5.71 -30.21
C LYS A 54 25.29 5.43 -30.92
N ILE A 55 24.90 4.17 -30.89
CA ILE A 55 23.77 3.65 -31.65
C ILE A 55 22.48 3.83 -30.84
N PHE A 56 21.50 4.58 -31.37
CA PHE A 56 20.19 4.73 -30.74
C PHE A 56 19.27 3.55 -31.09
N GLY A 57 18.34 3.21 -30.20
CA GLY A 57 17.24 2.32 -30.52
C GLY A 57 17.65 0.88 -30.83
N VAL A 58 18.67 0.37 -30.14
CA VAL A 58 19.14 -1.01 -30.38
C VAL A 58 18.09 -2.03 -29.92
N PHE A 59 17.88 -3.08 -30.72
CA PHE A 59 16.98 -4.18 -30.42
C PHE A 59 17.74 -5.31 -29.73
N LEU A 60 17.52 -5.45 -28.42
CA LEU A 60 18.15 -6.42 -27.52
C LEU A 60 17.11 -7.16 -26.66
N ARG A 61 15.88 -7.33 -27.16
CA ARG A 61 14.85 -8.12 -26.48
C ARG A 61 15.36 -9.51 -26.14
N LYS A 62 15.19 -9.92 -24.88
CA LYS A 62 15.64 -11.21 -24.34
C LYS A 62 17.12 -11.51 -24.57
N ALA A 63 17.94 -10.49 -24.90
CA ALA A 63 19.36 -10.68 -25.15
C ALA A 63 20.06 -11.23 -23.90
N LYS A 64 21.05 -12.09 -24.10
CA LYS A 64 21.82 -12.67 -23.00
C LYS A 64 23.12 -11.89 -22.83
N LEU A 65 23.12 -11.08 -21.79
CA LEU A 65 24.13 -10.08 -21.50
C LEU A 65 24.62 -10.17 -20.05
N SER A 66 24.39 -11.32 -19.38
CA SER A 66 24.83 -11.58 -18.02
C SER A 66 26.32 -11.33 -17.84
N GLY A 67 26.69 -10.56 -16.82
CA GLY A 67 28.08 -10.23 -16.51
C GLY A 67 28.82 -9.39 -17.56
N LYS A 68 28.14 -8.95 -18.64
CA LYS A 68 28.80 -8.19 -19.71
C LYS A 68 29.15 -6.78 -19.27
N ASP A 69 30.24 -6.27 -19.85
CA ASP A 69 30.70 -4.90 -19.63
C ASP A 69 29.99 -3.94 -20.60
N LEU A 70 29.02 -3.21 -20.07
CA LEU A 70 28.26 -2.16 -20.75
C LEU A 70 28.59 -0.78 -20.17
N GLN A 71 29.68 -0.63 -19.42
CA GLN A 71 30.07 0.64 -18.80
C GLN A 71 30.18 1.75 -19.85
N ASN A 72 29.59 2.89 -19.53
CA ASN A 72 29.51 4.08 -20.38
C ASN A 72 28.92 3.79 -21.78
N ALA A 73 28.19 2.68 -21.97
CA ALA A 73 27.55 2.39 -23.23
C ALA A 73 26.42 3.41 -23.52
N PHE A 74 26.15 3.58 -24.81
CA PHE A 74 25.10 4.46 -25.29
C PHE A 74 23.94 3.60 -25.76
N LEU A 75 22.92 3.49 -24.91
CA LEU A 75 21.74 2.64 -25.09
C LEU A 75 20.40 3.41 -24.94
N PRO A 76 20.27 4.69 -25.35
CA PRO A 76 18.98 5.36 -25.28
C PRO A 76 17.98 4.76 -26.28
N PHE A 77 16.72 4.71 -25.87
CA PHE A 77 15.63 4.05 -26.61
C PHE A 77 15.87 2.57 -26.92
N ALA A 78 16.85 1.93 -26.25
CA ALA A 78 17.13 0.51 -26.46
C ALA A 78 15.92 -0.33 -26.03
N ASP A 79 15.62 -1.36 -26.81
CA ASP A 79 14.62 -2.36 -26.46
C ASP A 79 15.31 -3.56 -25.82
N LEU A 80 15.32 -3.60 -24.50
CA LEU A 80 15.92 -4.61 -23.63
C LEU A 80 14.83 -5.42 -22.90
N GLN A 81 13.61 -5.46 -23.42
CA GLN A 81 12.49 -6.19 -22.80
C GLN A 81 12.88 -7.66 -22.57
N GLY A 82 12.75 -8.12 -21.32
CA GLY A 82 13.09 -9.47 -20.89
C GLY A 82 14.56 -9.86 -21.04
N ALA A 83 15.48 -8.90 -21.27
CA ALA A 83 16.90 -9.19 -21.42
C ALA A 83 17.49 -9.77 -20.12
N VAL A 84 18.43 -10.72 -20.27
CA VAL A 84 19.15 -11.32 -19.15
C VAL A 84 20.41 -10.51 -18.90
N LEU A 85 20.37 -9.64 -17.89
CA LEU A 85 21.38 -8.63 -17.55
C LEU A 85 22.00 -8.84 -16.17
N SER A 86 21.82 -10.02 -15.58
CA SER A 86 22.28 -10.31 -14.22
C SER A 86 23.79 -10.11 -14.09
N GLY A 87 24.22 -9.33 -13.09
CA GLY A 87 25.62 -8.99 -12.86
C GLY A 87 26.28 -8.13 -13.95
N ALA A 88 25.52 -7.61 -14.93
CA ALA A 88 26.06 -6.75 -15.97
C ALA A 88 26.56 -5.42 -15.38
N LYS A 89 27.60 -4.86 -15.99
CA LYS A 89 28.24 -3.62 -15.56
C LYS A 89 27.73 -2.46 -16.39
N PHE A 90 26.92 -1.61 -15.79
CA PHE A 90 26.24 -0.47 -16.39
C PHE A 90 26.69 0.88 -15.86
N GLN A 91 27.81 0.96 -15.15
CA GLN A 91 28.28 2.21 -14.57
C GLN A 91 28.38 3.33 -15.62
N GLY A 92 27.70 4.45 -15.36
CA GLY A 92 27.64 5.61 -16.27
C GLY A 92 26.97 5.36 -17.63
N THR A 93 26.20 4.28 -17.79
CA THR A 93 25.51 3.97 -19.06
C THR A 93 24.35 4.92 -19.30
N PHE A 94 24.13 5.29 -20.56
CA PHE A 94 22.97 6.07 -20.99
C PHE A 94 21.85 5.13 -21.44
N LEU A 95 20.81 4.97 -20.63
CA LEU A 95 19.62 4.13 -20.82
C LEU A 95 18.33 4.96 -20.77
N PHE A 96 18.40 6.27 -21.01
CA PHE A 96 17.20 7.11 -20.99
C PHE A 96 16.20 6.67 -22.07
N ASP A 97 14.92 6.66 -21.71
CA ASP A 97 13.81 6.15 -22.54
C ASP A 97 13.99 4.69 -23.03
N ALA A 98 14.85 3.89 -22.40
CA ALA A 98 15.02 2.47 -22.74
C ALA A 98 13.83 1.63 -22.23
N ASN A 99 13.45 0.60 -22.98
CA ASN A 99 12.47 -0.39 -22.57
C ASN A 99 13.21 -1.57 -21.90
N LEU A 100 13.09 -1.68 -20.58
CA LEU A 100 13.65 -2.73 -19.72
C LEU A 100 12.53 -3.54 -19.04
N GLN A 101 11.31 -3.55 -19.59
CA GLN A 101 10.19 -4.29 -19.02
C GLN A 101 10.56 -5.77 -18.82
N GLY A 102 10.36 -6.28 -17.60
CA GLY A 102 10.67 -7.66 -17.23
C GLY A 102 12.15 -8.06 -17.38
N ALA A 103 13.08 -7.11 -17.52
CA ALA A 103 14.50 -7.43 -17.62
C ALA A 103 15.06 -8.00 -16.32
N PHE A 104 16.00 -8.94 -16.42
CA PHE A 104 16.65 -9.58 -15.28
C PHE A 104 17.95 -8.84 -14.94
N LEU A 105 17.90 -7.89 -14.01
CA LEU A 105 19.00 -7.04 -13.56
C LEU A 105 19.54 -7.41 -12.17
N TRP A 106 19.26 -8.62 -11.69
CA TRP A 106 19.81 -9.14 -10.42
C TRP A 106 21.32 -8.86 -10.31
N ASP A 107 21.75 -8.22 -9.21
CA ASP A 107 23.15 -7.91 -8.91
C ASP A 107 23.87 -7.06 -9.99
N ALA A 108 23.11 -6.37 -10.86
CA ALA A 108 23.68 -5.48 -11.87
C ALA A 108 24.27 -4.22 -11.22
N ASP A 109 25.39 -3.73 -11.77
CA ASP A 109 26.04 -2.51 -11.29
C ASP A 109 25.63 -1.32 -12.16
N LEU A 110 24.62 -0.58 -11.70
CA LEU A 110 23.99 0.56 -12.38
C LEU A 110 24.44 1.90 -11.76
N GLN A 111 25.58 1.94 -11.07
CA GLN A 111 26.06 3.16 -10.41
C GLN A 111 26.19 4.34 -11.38
N GLY A 112 25.53 5.44 -11.08
CA GLY A 112 25.51 6.64 -11.92
C GLY A 112 24.93 6.43 -13.32
N ALA A 113 24.24 5.32 -13.59
CA ALA A 113 23.56 5.11 -14.86
C ALA A 113 22.41 6.11 -15.04
N ASN A 114 22.19 6.55 -16.27
CA ASN A 114 21.05 7.38 -16.62
C ASN A 114 19.91 6.51 -17.14
N LEU A 115 18.92 6.25 -16.31
CA LEU A 115 17.68 5.52 -16.57
C LEU A 115 16.46 6.48 -16.60
N SER A 116 16.68 7.77 -16.85
CA SER A 116 15.57 8.74 -16.84
C SER A 116 14.52 8.35 -17.88
N SER A 117 13.25 8.32 -17.49
CA SER A 117 12.12 7.88 -18.32
C SER A 117 12.21 6.43 -18.84
N ALA A 118 13.12 5.61 -18.31
CA ALA A 118 13.19 4.20 -18.69
C ALA A 118 11.95 3.45 -18.20
N ASP A 119 11.51 2.47 -18.98
CA ASP A 119 10.42 1.57 -18.63
C ASP A 119 10.99 0.31 -18.00
N LEU A 120 10.88 0.18 -16.69
CA LEU A 120 11.38 -0.91 -15.85
C LEU A 120 10.22 -1.73 -15.25
N GLN A 121 9.02 -1.69 -15.85
CA GLN A 121 7.86 -2.42 -15.31
C GLN A 121 8.18 -3.91 -15.15
N GLY A 122 7.99 -4.44 -13.95
CA GLY A 122 8.28 -5.83 -13.63
C GLY A 122 9.74 -6.27 -13.72
N ALA A 123 10.69 -5.34 -13.85
CA ALA A 123 12.11 -5.68 -13.89
C ALA A 123 12.59 -6.26 -12.54
N ASP A 124 13.48 -7.24 -12.58
CA ASP A 124 14.13 -7.82 -11.42
C ASP A 124 15.45 -7.08 -11.13
N LEU A 125 15.42 -6.12 -10.21
CA LEU A 125 16.53 -5.28 -9.76
C LEU A 125 17.06 -5.72 -8.38
N ARG A 126 16.78 -6.95 -7.96
CA ARG A 126 17.20 -7.44 -6.65
C ARG A 126 18.72 -7.35 -6.51
N PHE A 127 19.19 -6.82 -5.37
CA PHE A 127 20.61 -6.58 -5.07
C PHE A 127 21.35 -5.65 -6.06
N ALA A 128 20.65 -4.99 -6.99
CA ALA A 128 21.31 -4.08 -7.93
C ALA A 128 21.93 -2.87 -7.22
N ASP A 129 23.07 -2.41 -7.73
CA ASP A 129 23.75 -1.21 -7.25
C ASP A 129 23.31 0.00 -8.07
N LEU A 130 22.36 0.78 -7.55
CA LEU A 130 21.78 1.96 -8.20
C LEU A 130 22.31 3.26 -7.58
N GLN A 131 23.44 3.23 -6.88
CA GLN A 131 23.96 4.42 -6.20
C GLN A 131 24.22 5.56 -7.20
N GLY A 132 23.64 6.74 -6.91
CA GLY A 132 23.75 7.91 -7.78
C GLY A 132 23.09 7.79 -9.16
N ALA A 133 22.31 6.73 -9.43
CA ALA A 133 21.62 6.55 -10.70
C ALA A 133 20.50 7.60 -10.88
N ASP A 134 20.27 8.03 -12.12
CA ASP A 134 19.16 8.91 -12.50
C ASP A 134 17.98 8.06 -12.97
N LEU A 135 16.92 7.98 -12.17
CA LEU A 135 15.68 7.25 -12.42
C LEU A 135 14.49 8.21 -12.53
N ARG A 136 14.72 9.49 -12.83
CA ARG A 136 13.65 10.49 -12.91
C ARG A 136 12.61 10.06 -13.93
N SER A 137 11.34 10.11 -13.55
CA SER A 137 10.20 9.70 -14.39
C SER A 137 10.25 8.25 -14.90
N ALA A 138 11.12 7.38 -14.37
CA ALA A 138 11.14 5.97 -14.74
C ALA A 138 9.86 5.26 -14.29
N ASP A 139 9.37 4.31 -15.08
CA ASP A 139 8.24 3.44 -14.72
C ASP A 139 8.77 2.15 -14.10
N LEU A 140 8.74 2.05 -12.77
CA LEU A 140 9.17 0.90 -11.97
C LEU A 140 7.97 0.09 -11.44
N GLN A 141 6.80 0.20 -12.07
CA GLN A 141 5.61 -0.46 -11.58
C GLN A 141 5.79 -1.98 -11.51
N GLY A 142 5.54 -2.55 -10.33
CA GLY A 142 5.74 -3.97 -10.07
C GLY A 142 7.19 -4.47 -10.17
N ALA A 143 8.19 -3.58 -10.29
CA ALA A 143 9.60 -3.99 -10.29
C ALA A 143 10.02 -4.51 -8.91
N ASP A 144 10.95 -5.47 -8.87
CA ASP A 144 11.52 -5.97 -7.63
C ASP A 144 12.89 -5.33 -7.36
N LEU A 145 12.95 -4.36 -6.44
CA LEU A 145 14.18 -3.72 -6.00
C LEU A 145 14.68 -4.27 -4.65
N SER A 146 14.29 -5.48 -4.25
CA SER A 146 14.66 -5.99 -2.93
C SER A 146 16.17 -5.95 -2.71
N PHE A 147 16.59 -5.39 -1.57
CA PHE A 147 18.00 -5.19 -1.20
C PHE A 147 18.82 -4.33 -2.18
N ALA A 148 18.19 -3.59 -3.10
CA ALA A 148 18.90 -2.66 -3.97
C ALA A 148 19.49 -1.49 -3.17
N LYS A 149 20.62 -0.97 -3.67
CA LYS A 149 21.31 0.20 -3.11
C LYS A 149 20.89 1.46 -3.85
N LEU A 150 20.16 2.35 -3.20
CA LEU A 150 19.60 3.57 -3.80
C LEU A 150 20.25 4.86 -3.26
N GLN A 151 21.36 4.77 -2.52
CA GLN A 151 22.02 5.95 -1.95
C GLN A 151 22.37 6.97 -3.03
N GLY A 152 21.94 8.21 -2.87
CA GLY A 152 22.14 9.26 -3.86
C GLY A 152 21.35 9.13 -5.18
N ALA A 153 20.51 8.10 -5.35
CA ALA A 153 19.72 7.91 -6.57
C ALA A 153 18.60 8.96 -6.68
N ASP A 154 18.26 9.36 -7.90
CA ASP A 154 17.22 10.33 -8.20
C ASP A 154 15.99 9.66 -8.79
N LEU A 155 14.96 9.40 -7.98
CA LEU A 155 13.69 8.77 -8.37
C LEU A 155 12.55 9.80 -8.43
N ARG A 156 12.84 11.09 -8.63
CA ARG A 156 11.77 12.11 -8.69
C ARG A 156 10.78 11.79 -9.79
N VAL A 157 9.48 11.89 -9.47
CA VAL A 157 8.36 11.61 -10.39
C VAL A 157 8.33 10.14 -10.89
N ALA A 158 9.17 9.25 -10.37
CA ALA A 158 9.14 7.83 -10.74
C ALA A 158 7.83 7.15 -10.31
N ILE A 159 7.43 6.14 -11.06
CA ILE A 159 6.23 5.34 -10.78
C ILE A 159 6.69 4.04 -10.11
N LEU A 160 6.54 3.94 -8.79
CA LEU A 160 6.90 2.78 -7.97
C LEU A 160 5.64 2.00 -7.52
N GLU A 161 4.54 2.10 -8.26
CA GLU A 161 3.30 1.45 -7.87
C GLU A 161 3.49 -0.07 -7.81
N GLY A 162 3.21 -0.68 -6.67
CA GLY A 162 3.36 -2.13 -6.49
C GLY A 162 4.81 -2.65 -6.50
N ALA A 163 5.80 -1.76 -6.58
CA ALA A 163 7.21 -2.12 -6.57
C ALA A 163 7.62 -2.73 -5.22
N ASN A 164 8.55 -3.67 -5.26
CA ASN A 164 9.13 -4.24 -4.05
C ASN A 164 10.34 -3.42 -3.61
N LEU A 165 10.23 -2.72 -2.49
CA LEU A 165 11.32 -1.96 -1.88
C LEU A 165 11.79 -2.67 -0.59
N TYR A 166 11.58 -3.98 -0.49
CA TYR A 166 11.98 -4.74 0.70
C TYR A 166 13.49 -4.63 0.94
N GLY A 167 13.90 -4.17 2.12
CA GLY A 167 15.32 -4.12 2.46
C GLY A 167 16.16 -3.14 1.62
N VAL A 168 15.57 -2.26 0.82
CA VAL A 168 16.34 -1.24 0.08
C VAL A 168 17.11 -0.36 1.05
N ILE A 169 18.30 0.07 0.62
CA ILE A 169 19.13 0.99 1.38
C ILE A 169 19.12 2.33 0.67
N ALA A 170 18.46 3.31 1.28
CA ALA A 170 18.43 4.69 0.82
C ALA A 170 18.94 5.61 1.92
N ASP A 171 19.48 6.76 1.53
CA ASP A 171 20.00 7.76 2.45
C ASP A 171 19.39 9.14 2.21
N SER A 172 19.86 10.14 2.95
CA SER A 172 19.42 11.53 2.77
C SER A 172 19.75 12.15 1.40
N GLY A 173 20.55 11.47 0.57
CA GLY A 173 20.86 11.84 -0.81
C GLY A 173 19.92 11.21 -1.84
N THR A 174 19.09 10.24 -1.46
CA THR A 174 18.08 9.64 -2.34
C THR A 174 16.87 10.56 -2.47
N TYR A 175 16.44 10.85 -3.70
CA TYR A 175 15.31 11.74 -3.98
C TYR A 175 14.07 10.95 -4.45
N LEU A 176 12.94 11.10 -3.75
CA LEU A 176 11.64 10.51 -4.13
C LEU A 176 10.53 11.57 -4.25
N ASP A 177 10.89 12.84 -4.50
CA ASP A 177 9.88 13.89 -4.63
C ASP A 177 8.89 13.55 -5.73
N GLU A 178 7.60 13.55 -5.37
CA GLU A 178 6.47 13.21 -6.23
C GLU A 178 6.46 11.79 -6.81
N ALA A 179 7.35 10.91 -6.34
CA ALA A 179 7.32 9.50 -6.69
C ALA A 179 6.02 8.86 -6.19
N LYS A 180 5.43 7.98 -7.01
CA LYS A 180 4.17 7.29 -6.69
C LYS A 180 4.47 5.94 -6.06
N LEU A 181 4.15 5.76 -4.79
CA LEU A 181 4.46 4.56 -4.00
C LEU A 181 3.20 3.76 -3.62
N THR A 182 2.11 3.95 -4.34
CA THR A 182 0.84 3.24 -4.12
C THR A 182 1.11 1.72 -4.15
N TYR A 183 0.71 0.99 -3.10
CA TYR A 183 0.95 -0.45 -2.95
C TYR A 183 2.42 -0.92 -2.97
N ALA A 184 3.40 -0.01 -2.88
CA ALA A 184 4.80 -0.41 -2.79
C ALA A 184 5.07 -1.13 -1.47
N ASN A 185 5.91 -2.17 -1.50
CA ASN A 185 6.33 -2.88 -0.30
C ASN A 185 7.53 -2.20 0.34
N LEU A 186 7.32 -1.49 1.45
CA LEU A 186 8.37 -0.80 2.20
C LEU A 186 8.89 -1.59 3.42
N TYR A 187 8.47 -2.84 3.59
CA TYR A 187 8.85 -3.61 4.77
C TYR A 187 10.38 -3.77 4.86
N HIS A 188 10.96 -3.58 6.06
CA HIS A 188 12.41 -3.60 6.29
C HIS A 188 13.27 -2.67 5.42
N SER A 189 12.66 -1.74 4.67
CA SER A 189 13.42 -0.73 3.93
C SER A 189 14.16 0.18 4.90
N TYR A 190 15.47 0.37 4.67
CA TYR A 190 16.26 1.36 5.40
C TYR A 190 16.13 2.68 4.65
N LEU A 191 15.16 3.48 5.07
CA LEU A 191 14.95 4.83 4.57
C LEU A 191 15.40 5.79 5.66
N ASP A 192 16.34 6.67 5.36
CA ASP A 192 16.72 7.73 6.28
C ASP A 192 15.47 8.57 6.62
N GLU A 193 15.09 8.52 7.90
CA GLU A 193 13.86 9.13 8.44
C GLU A 193 13.77 10.64 8.17
N THR A 194 14.89 11.28 7.83
CA THR A 194 14.96 12.74 7.76
C THR A 194 14.60 13.32 6.39
N LYS A 195 14.78 12.59 5.26
CA LYS A 195 14.62 13.21 3.92
C LYS A 195 14.13 12.30 2.79
N THR A 196 14.36 10.99 2.83
CA THR A 196 14.20 10.14 1.64
C THR A 196 12.78 10.16 1.06
N LEU A 197 11.75 10.07 1.91
CA LEU A 197 10.33 10.06 1.47
C LEU A 197 9.70 11.45 1.35
N ARG A 198 10.51 12.52 1.26
CA ARG A 198 9.98 13.88 1.19
C ARG A 198 9.15 14.04 -0.08
N ASN A 199 7.90 14.45 0.08
CA ASN A 199 6.91 14.63 -1.00
C ASN A 199 6.56 13.37 -1.82
N ALA A 200 6.95 12.17 -1.35
CA ALA A 200 6.47 10.91 -1.88
C ALA A 200 4.93 10.82 -1.74
N LYS A 201 4.26 10.24 -2.75
CA LYS A 201 2.80 10.11 -2.83
C LYS A 201 2.37 8.68 -2.47
N PHE A 202 1.51 8.57 -1.45
CA PHE A 202 0.84 7.34 -1.04
C PHE A 202 -0.67 7.53 -1.22
N GLU A 203 -1.21 7.15 -2.38
CA GLU A 203 -2.62 7.43 -2.72
C GLU A 203 -3.58 6.36 -2.18
N SER A 204 -3.08 5.25 -1.64
CA SER A 204 -3.87 4.16 -1.08
C SER A 204 -4.16 4.35 0.42
N GLU A 205 -5.41 4.15 0.85
CA GLU A 205 -5.79 4.16 2.28
C GLU A 205 -5.06 3.09 3.11
N LYS A 206 -4.76 1.94 2.49
CA LYS A 206 -4.05 0.80 3.09
C LYS A 206 -2.79 0.49 2.32
N GLU A 207 -1.71 0.13 3.01
CA GLU A 207 -0.53 -0.43 2.36
C GLU A 207 -0.75 -1.92 2.03
N ILE A 208 0.14 -2.48 1.21
CA ILE A 208 -0.07 -3.77 0.55
C ILE A 208 -0.22 -4.94 1.52
N ASN A 209 0.54 -4.97 2.63
CA ASN A 209 0.50 -6.08 3.57
C ASN A 209 -0.81 -6.13 4.36
N GLU A 210 -1.40 -4.98 4.70
CA GLU A 210 -2.68 -4.94 5.38
C GLU A 210 -3.80 -5.42 4.46
N ILE A 211 -3.73 -5.04 3.19
CA ILE A 211 -4.65 -5.52 2.15
C ILE A 211 -4.52 -7.04 2.00
N ALA A 212 -3.30 -7.56 1.88
CA ALA A 212 -3.07 -8.99 1.78
C ALA A 212 -3.60 -9.75 3.02
N ALA A 213 -3.36 -9.23 4.23
CA ALA A 213 -3.88 -9.81 5.46
C ALA A 213 -5.41 -9.83 5.50
N ASP A 214 -6.06 -8.74 5.08
CA ASP A 214 -7.52 -8.64 5.05
C ASP A 214 -8.12 -9.59 3.99
N PHE A 215 -7.44 -9.82 2.86
CA PHE A 215 -7.80 -10.83 1.85
C PHE A 215 -7.64 -12.27 2.35
N LEU A 216 -6.55 -12.58 3.06
CA LEU A 216 -6.26 -13.93 3.59
C LEU A 216 -7.18 -14.35 4.74
N LYS A 217 -7.96 -13.42 5.31
CA LYS A 217 -8.89 -13.75 6.40
C LYS A 217 -9.95 -14.75 5.96
N LYS A 218 -10.16 -15.78 6.79
CA LYS A 218 -11.06 -16.93 6.61
C LYS A 218 -12.51 -16.61 6.20
N GLY A 219 -12.97 -15.37 6.38
CA GLY A 219 -14.31 -14.93 5.95
C GLY A 219 -14.44 -14.65 4.46
N ASN A 220 -13.33 -14.51 3.73
CA ASN A 220 -13.32 -14.01 2.36
C ASN A 220 -13.19 -15.14 1.31
N LYS A 221 -14.17 -16.06 1.27
CA LYS A 221 -14.13 -17.23 0.37
C LYS A 221 -14.24 -16.89 -1.12
N GLU A 222 -14.68 -15.68 -1.47
CA GLU A 222 -14.82 -15.24 -2.86
C GLU A 222 -13.51 -14.68 -3.43
N LEU A 223 -12.59 -14.24 -2.56
CA LEU A 223 -11.31 -13.65 -2.97
C LEU A 223 -10.16 -14.59 -2.60
N ALA A 224 -9.11 -14.56 -3.39
CA ALA A 224 -7.89 -15.31 -3.21
C ALA A 224 -6.69 -14.40 -3.47
N ILE A 225 -5.54 -14.81 -2.95
CA ILE A 225 -4.25 -14.28 -3.36
C ILE A 225 -3.54 -15.42 -4.06
N LEU A 226 -3.04 -15.17 -5.26
CA LEU A 226 -2.24 -16.13 -6.00
C LEU A 226 -0.77 -15.76 -5.92
N ASP A 227 0.07 -16.78 -5.79
CA ASP A 227 1.53 -16.68 -5.82
C ASP A 227 2.01 -16.63 -7.27
N VAL A 228 2.66 -15.53 -7.64
CA VAL A 228 3.12 -15.29 -9.01
C VAL A 228 4.32 -16.16 -9.34
N GLU A 229 5.13 -16.54 -8.35
CA GLU A 229 6.30 -17.40 -8.56
C GLU A 229 5.86 -18.82 -8.91
N GLU A 230 4.85 -19.36 -8.22
CA GLU A 230 4.27 -20.66 -8.53
C GLU A 230 3.63 -20.67 -9.93
N ILE A 231 2.88 -19.62 -10.29
CA ILE A 231 2.35 -19.47 -11.66
C ILE A 231 3.49 -19.45 -12.70
N GLY A 232 4.58 -18.74 -12.40
CA GLY A 232 5.72 -18.61 -13.29
C GLY A 232 6.50 -19.91 -13.53
N ARG A 233 6.49 -20.85 -12.57
CA ARG A 233 7.11 -22.18 -12.74
C ARG A 233 6.42 -23.00 -13.83
N ASP A 234 5.10 -22.86 -13.93
CA ASP A 234 4.31 -23.58 -14.91
C ASP A 234 4.16 -22.81 -16.23
N ASN A 235 3.97 -21.48 -16.16
CA ASN A 235 3.80 -20.65 -17.35
C ASN A 235 4.28 -19.20 -17.15
N SER A 236 5.51 -18.93 -17.60
CA SER A 236 6.11 -17.58 -17.57
C SER A 236 5.36 -16.54 -18.45
N GLU A 237 4.60 -16.97 -19.46
CA GLU A 237 3.82 -16.05 -20.30
C GLU A 237 2.66 -15.44 -19.51
N VAL A 238 2.05 -16.19 -18.60
CA VAL A 238 1.01 -15.67 -17.71
C VAL A 238 1.57 -14.55 -16.83
N VAL A 239 2.77 -14.75 -16.28
CA VAL A 239 3.46 -13.72 -15.47
C VAL A 239 3.74 -12.47 -16.29
N ALA A 240 4.20 -12.61 -17.54
CA ALA A 240 4.41 -11.48 -18.44
C ALA A 240 3.12 -10.66 -18.66
N LYS A 241 1.97 -11.33 -18.85
CA LYS A 241 0.67 -10.66 -18.99
C LYS A 241 0.22 -9.98 -17.69
N LEU A 242 0.45 -10.59 -16.54
CA LEU A 242 0.15 -9.98 -15.23
C LEU A 242 0.96 -8.69 -15.00
N LEU A 243 2.22 -8.67 -15.47
CA LEU A 243 3.08 -7.49 -15.41
C LEU A 243 2.61 -6.41 -16.39
N GLU A 244 2.31 -6.77 -17.64
CA GLU A 244 1.75 -5.86 -18.66
C GLU A 244 0.45 -5.21 -18.17
N GLU A 245 -0.40 -6.00 -17.50
CA GLU A 245 -1.65 -5.51 -16.93
C GLU A 245 -1.48 -4.76 -15.60
N ARG A 246 -0.25 -4.66 -15.08
CA ARG A 246 0.12 -3.85 -13.91
C ARG A 246 -0.59 -4.28 -12.63
N VAL A 247 -0.82 -5.59 -12.47
CA VAL A 247 -1.57 -6.17 -11.35
C VAL A 247 -0.71 -6.90 -10.32
N VAL A 248 0.55 -7.19 -10.64
CA VAL A 248 1.50 -7.80 -9.69
C VAL A 248 1.83 -6.83 -8.57
N ARG A 249 1.83 -7.33 -7.33
CA ARG A 249 2.23 -6.60 -6.12
C ARG A 249 3.16 -7.47 -5.31
N HIS A 250 3.94 -6.88 -4.41
CA HIS A 250 4.84 -7.65 -3.55
C HIS A 250 4.46 -7.50 -2.08
N VAL A 251 4.58 -8.57 -1.32
CA VAL A 251 4.32 -8.59 0.14
C VAL A 251 5.62 -8.71 0.92
N PHE A 252 5.55 -8.63 2.24
CA PHE A 252 6.68 -8.50 3.16
C PHE A 252 7.79 -9.57 3.03
N VAL A 253 7.48 -10.76 2.51
CA VAL A 253 8.47 -11.82 2.22
C VAL A 253 9.19 -11.64 0.87
N GLY A 254 8.85 -10.59 0.13
CA GLY A 254 9.33 -10.33 -1.22
C GLY A 254 8.61 -11.11 -2.32
N VAL A 255 7.65 -11.97 -1.97
CA VAL A 255 6.89 -12.78 -2.92
C VAL A 255 5.96 -11.90 -3.75
N GLY A 256 5.99 -12.11 -5.06
CA GLY A 256 5.05 -11.53 -6.01
C GLY A 256 3.67 -12.18 -5.87
N ILE A 257 2.64 -11.36 -5.72
CA ILE A 257 1.26 -11.80 -5.56
C ILE A 257 0.32 -11.09 -6.53
N VAL A 258 -0.81 -11.72 -6.82
CA VAL A 258 -1.96 -11.10 -7.48
C VAL A 258 -3.24 -11.41 -6.73
N PHE A 259 -4.13 -10.42 -6.66
CA PHE A 259 -5.43 -10.58 -6.04
C PHE A 259 -6.43 -11.14 -7.05
N PHE A 260 -7.15 -12.20 -6.70
CA PHE A 260 -8.02 -12.92 -7.61
C PHE A 260 -9.43 -13.08 -7.06
N ASP A 261 -10.44 -12.80 -7.88
CA ASP A 261 -11.85 -13.08 -7.55
C ASP A 261 -12.23 -14.46 -8.09
N ARG A 262 -12.43 -15.42 -7.18
CA ARG A 262 -12.76 -16.82 -7.51
C ARG A 262 -14.07 -16.94 -8.27
N LYS A 263 -15.04 -16.07 -7.99
CA LYS A 263 -16.39 -16.11 -8.59
C LYS A 263 -16.39 -15.53 -10.00
N ARG A 264 -15.65 -14.44 -10.20
CA ARG A 264 -15.53 -13.77 -11.50
C ARG A 264 -14.46 -14.40 -12.39
N ARG A 265 -13.53 -15.16 -11.81
CA ARG A 265 -12.33 -15.69 -12.47
C ARG A 265 -11.53 -14.59 -13.15
N ARG A 266 -11.28 -13.52 -12.39
CA ARG A 266 -10.59 -12.31 -12.85
C ARG A 266 -9.64 -11.81 -11.79
N VAL A 267 -8.55 -11.20 -12.25
CA VAL A 267 -7.57 -10.54 -11.40
C VAL A 267 -8.11 -9.16 -11.00
N VAL A 268 -7.86 -8.75 -9.76
CA VAL A 268 -8.31 -7.48 -9.19
C VAL A 268 -7.21 -6.43 -9.38
N ARG A 269 -7.53 -5.31 -10.03
CA ARG A 269 -6.58 -4.23 -10.31
C ARG A 269 -6.33 -3.34 -9.08
N ILE A 270 -7.41 -2.96 -8.38
CA ILE A 270 -7.39 -2.08 -7.20
C ILE A 270 -7.99 -2.86 -6.02
N PRO A 271 -7.16 -3.54 -5.21
CA PRO A 271 -7.65 -4.45 -4.18
C PRO A 271 -8.35 -3.74 -3.03
N GLY A 272 -8.00 -2.48 -2.72
CA GLY A 272 -8.69 -1.67 -1.71
C GLY A 272 -10.20 -1.47 -1.98
N ASN A 273 -10.63 -1.54 -3.24
CA ASN A 273 -12.04 -1.41 -3.62
C ASN A 273 -12.82 -2.73 -3.55
N ALA A 274 -12.15 -3.88 -3.59
CA ALA A 274 -12.78 -5.19 -3.66
C ALA A 274 -13.42 -5.64 -2.32
N GLU A 275 -12.88 -5.18 -1.19
CA GLU A 275 -13.39 -5.52 0.15
C GLU A 275 -14.70 -4.81 0.52
N ASN A 276 -15.04 -3.73 -0.19
CA ASN A 276 -16.06 -2.78 0.22
C ASN A 276 -17.50 -3.22 -0.11
N LYS A 277 -17.87 -4.50 0.09
CA LYS A 277 -19.27 -4.94 0.00
C LYS A 277 -20.10 -4.57 1.24
N PHE A 278 -19.49 -4.38 2.42
CA PHE A 278 -20.23 -4.20 3.68
C PHE A 278 -20.50 -2.74 4.08
N PHE A 279 -19.71 -1.78 3.57
CA PHE A 279 -19.82 -0.35 3.92
C PHE A 279 -20.01 0.59 2.71
N GLN A 280 -20.40 0.06 1.53
CA GLN A 280 -20.95 0.92 0.49
C GLN A 280 -22.20 1.63 1.03
N ARG A 281 -22.07 2.93 1.30
CA ARG A 281 -23.20 3.82 1.60
C ARG A 281 -24.31 3.55 0.58
N PRO A 282 -25.61 3.52 0.98
CA PRO A 282 -26.72 3.14 0.08
C PRO A 282 -26.92 4.04 -1.16
N TRP A 283 -26.08 5.05 -1.37
CA TRP A 283 -26.27 6.15 -2.32
C TRP A 283 -25.16 6.29 -3.37
N LYS A 284 -24.17 5.39 -3.46
CA LYS A 284 -23.31 5.31 -4.66
C LYS A 284 -23.96 4.37 -5.66
N ARG A 285 -24.38 4.93 -6.79
CA ARG A 285 -25.03 4.23 -7.90
C ARG A 285 -24.24 2.99 -8.29
N ARG A 286 -24.90 1.83 -8.20
CA ARG A 286 -24.56 0.63 -8.96
C ARG A 286 -24.56 0.97 -10.46
N ASN A 287 -23.66 0.35 -11.21
CA ASN A 287 -23.59 0.26 -12.68
C ASN A 287 -22.60 1.24 -13.33
N SER A 288 -21.30 0.92 -13.23
CA SER A 288 -20.26 1.00 -14.30
C SER A 288 -18.84 0.84 -13.73
N GLU A 289 -18.55 1.38 -12.53
CA GLU A 289 -17.21 1.33 -11.88
C GLU A 289 -16.74 -0.08 -11.46
N GLY A 290 -17.63 -1.08 -11.46
CA GLY A 290 -17.36 -2.41 -10.92
C GLY A 290 -16.71 -3.40 -11.89
N GLU A 291 -16.64 -3.09 -13.20
CA GLU A 291 -15.96 -3.95 -14.19
C GLU A 291 -14.54 -3.46 -14.50
N GLU A 292 -14.29 -2.15 -14.52
CA GLU A 292 -12.97 -1.56 -14.78
C GLU A 292 -11.91 -1.98 -13.73
N ASN A 293 -12.34 -2.43 -12.55
CA ASN A 293 -11.45 -2.90 -11.49
C ASN A 293 -10.93 -4.34 -11.69
N TYR A 294 -11.34 -5.02 -12.75
CA TYR A 294 -11.01 -6.42 -12.97
C TYR A 294 -10.33 -6.60 -14.32
N VAL A 295 -9.33 -7.47 -14.34
CA VAL A 295 -8.59 -7.84 -15.54
C VAL A 295 -8.85 -9.31 -15.80
N GLU A 296 -9.18 -9.62 -17.05
CA GLU A 296 -9.36 -10.99 -17.51
C GLU A 296 -8.08 -11.45 -18.20
N ILE A 297 -7.51 -12.56 -17.71
CA ILE A 297 -6.31 -13.17 -18.28
C ILE A 297 -6.69 -14.61 -18.61
N SER A 298 -6.99 -14.86 -19.88
CA SER A 298 -7.46 -16.16 -20.37
C SER A 298 -6.48 -17.28 -20.05
N GLU A 299 -5.18 -17.04 -20.21
CA GLU A 299 -4.14 -18.04 -20.00
C GLU A 299 -4.03 -18.44 -18.53
N LEU A 300 -4.24 -17.50 -17.61
CA LEU A 300 -4.32 -17.80 -16.18
C LEU A 300 -5.55 -18.65 -15.87
N ASN A 301 -6.68 -18.34 -16.49
CA ASN A 301 -7.92 -19.07 -16.31
C ASN A 301 -7.82 -20.51 -16.84
N ASP A 302 -7.20 -20.70 -18.00
CA ASP A 302 -6.93 -22.02 -18.61
C ASP A 302 -5.94 -22.83 -17.76
N LEU A 303 -4.91 -22.17 -17.21
CA LEU A 303 -3.93 -22.79 -16.31
C LEU A 303 -4.60 -23.27 -15.02
N ILE A 304 -5.41 -22.42 -14.38
CA ILE A 304 -6.19 -22.75 -13.19
C ILE A 304 -7.19 -23.90 -13.45
N GLU A 305 -7.79 -23.97 -14.64
CA GLU A 305 -8.69 -25.07 -15.02
C GLU A 305 -7.99 -26.42 -15.10
N ARG A 306 -6.74 -26.42 -15.57
CA ARG A 306 -5.95 -27.64 -15.75
C ARG A 306 -5.34 -28.16 -14.44
N GLU A 307 -4.62 -27.29 -13.74
CA GLU A 307 -3.80 -27.68 -12.59
C GLU A 307 -4.55 -27.50 -11.26
N GLY A 308 -5.57 -26.65 -11.24
CA GLY A 308 -6.36 -26.31 -10.05
C GLY A 308 -5.88 -25.04 -9.36
N LEU A 309 -6.82 -24.25 -8.83
CA LEU A 309 -6.52 -22.97 -8.18
C LEU A 309 -5.65 -23.13 -6.92
N GLU A 310 -5.80 -24.24 -6.21
CA GLU A 310 -5.17 -24.45 -4.89
C GLU A 310 -3.64 -24.56 -4.99
N GLU A 311 -3.09 -25.00 -6.14
CA GLU A 311 -1.65 -25.05 -6.39
C GLU A 311 -0.99 -23.66 -6.44
N TYR A 312 -1.78 -22.63 -6.80
CA TYR A 312 -1.28 -21.27 -6.95
C TYR A 312 -1.64 -20.36 -5.78
N LEU A 313 -2.23 -20.89 -4.70
CA LEU A 313 -2.61 -20.05 -3.57
C LEU A 313 -1.40 -19.61 -2.77
N TYR A 314 -1.34 -18.31 -2.47
CA TYR A 314 -0.34 -17.78 -1.57
C TYR A 314 -0.68 -18.14 -0.10
N GLU A 315 0.16 -18.95 0.53
CA GLU A 315 -0.01 -19.45 1.92
C GLU A 315 0.55 -18.49 2.99
N GLY A 316 0.21 -17.22 2.88
CA GLY A 316 0.68 -16.18 3.79
C GLY A 316 0.08 -16.22 5.21
N SER A 317 0.87 -15.91 6.23
CA SER A 317 0.38 -15.73 7.61
C SER A 317 -0.26 -14.35 7.80
N VAL A 318 -1.57 -14.31 8.10
CA VAL A 318 -2.31 -13.07 8.42
C VAL A 318 -1.62 -12.26 9.53
N LYS A 319 -1.07 -12.96 10.52
CA LYS A 319 -0.38 -12.34 11.66
C LYS A 319 0.90 -11.63 11.23
N GLU A 320 1.69 -12.25 10.35
CA GLU A 320 2.96 -11.69 9.89
C GLU A 320 2.73 -10.49 8.98
N HIS A 321 1.74 -10.54 8.08
CA HIS A 321 1.36 -9.41 7.25
C HIS A 321 0.97 -8.19 8.09
N TYR A 322 0.08 -8.35 9.10
CA TYR A 322 -0.22 -7.23 10.01
C TYR A 322 1.01 -6.79 10.82
N GLY A 323 1.93 -7.69 11.16
CA GLY A 323 3.21 -7.33 11.76
C GLY A 323 4.03 -6.41 10.87
N ALA A 324 4.16 -6.76 9.58
CA ALA A 324 4.86 -5.97 8.58
C ALA A 324 4.20 -4.60 8.35
N SER A 325 2.88 -4.56 8.19
CA SER A 325 2.10 -3.32 8.09
C SER A 325 2.34 -2.38 9.28
N TYR A 326 2.41 -2.94 10.49
CA TYR A 326 2.65 -2.15 11.71
C TYR A 326 4.02 -1.47 11.67
N GLU A 327 5.06 -2.19 11.25
CA GLU A 327 6.41 -1.64 11.10
C GLU A 327 6.43 -0.50 10.07
N VAL A 328 5.85 -0.73 8.88
CA VAL A 328 5.77 0.29 7.82
C VAL A 328 5.07 1.55 8.32
N TYR A 329 3.87 1.43 8.90
CA TYR A 329 3.15 2.58 9.43
C TYR A 329 3.86 3.27 10.59
N ASN A 330 4.60 2.51 11.41
CA ASN A 330 5.39 3.09 12.48
C ASN A 330 6.56 3.94 11.94
N ASN A 331 7.26 3.47 10.91
CA ASN A 331 8.36 4.20 10.29
C ASN A 331 7.84 5.46 9.57
N LEU A 332 6.74 5.33 8.81
CA LEU A 332 6.08 6.47 8.17
C LEU A 332 5.59 7.52 9.18
N TYR A 333 5.10 7.10 10.34
CA TYR A 333 4.72 8.00 11.43
C TYR A 333 5.90 8.87 11.89
N TYR A 334 7.06 8.27 12.19
CA TYR A 334 8.24 9.03 12.62
C TYR A 334 8.78 9.93 11.52
N PHE A 335 8.81 9.43 10.28
CA PHE A 335 9.16 10.22 9.10
C PHE A 335 8.30 11.49 8.99
N TYR A 336 6.97 11.37 9.03
CA TYR A 336 6.08 12.53 8.88
C TYR A 336 6.18 13.50 10.06
N ILE A 337 6.36 13.01 11.28
CA ILE A 337 6.58 13.87 12.46
C ILE A 337 7.85 14.69 12.33
N GLN A 338 8.97 14.06 11.98
CA GLN A 338 10.26 14.75 11.84
C GLN A 338 10.23 15.82 10.73
N ASN A 339 9.38 15.63 9.73
CA ASN A 339 9.18 16.57 8.62
C ASN A 339 8.08 17.61 8.86
N GLY A 340 7.49 17.67 10.06
CA GLY A 340 6.43 18.65 10.40
C GLY A 340 5.08 18.39 9.73
N ARG A 341 4.88 17.22 9.13
CA ARG A 341 3.65 16.79 8.44
C ARG A 341 2.69 16.14 9.42
N LEU A 342 2.11 16.96 10.29
CA LEU A 342 1.33 16.49 11.44
C LEU A 342 0.05 15.72 11.06
N GLU A 343 -0.58 16.04 9.93
CA GLU A 343 -1.82 15.38 9.51
C GLU A 343 -1.54 13.96 9.01
N GLU A 344 -0.53 13.79 8.17
CA GLU A 344 -0.09 12.50 7.64
C GLU A 344 0.50 11.63 8.75
N ALA A 345 1.28 12.23 9.66
CA ALA A 345 1.71 11.53 10.87
C ALA A 345 0.52 11.02 11.69
N LEU A 346 -0.49 11.85 11.91
CA LEU A 346 -1.67 11.44 12.66
C LEU A 346 -2.43 10.31 11.96
N ASP A 347 -2.53 10.34 10.63
CA ASP A 347 -3.11 9.26 9.85
C ASP A 347 -2.33 7.94 10.03
N MET A 348 -1.01 7.97 9.85
CA MET A 348 -0.14 6.80 10.08
C MET A 348 -0.23 6.28 11.52
N HIS A 349 -0.40 7.18 12.49
CA HIS A 349 -0.65 6.82 13.89
C HIS A 349 -1.95 6.03 14.06
N TYR A 350 -3.03 6.43 13.39
CA TYR A 350 -4.28 5.67 13.43
C TYR A 350 -4.14 4.30 12.77
N ARG A 351 -3.54 4.26 11.59
CA ARG A 351 -3.37 3.02 10.82
C ARG A 351 -2.50 2.01 11.57
N ARG A 352 -1.34 2.42 12.13
CA ARG A 352 -0.52 1.53 12.98
C ARG A 352 -1.30 1.00 14.19
N CYS A 353 -2.14 1.82 14.81
CA CYS A 353 -2.94 1.38 15.96
C CYS A 353 -4.05 0.40 15.54
N GLU A 354 -4.67 0.62 14.38
CA GLU A 354 -5.69 -0.26 13.81
C GLU A 354 -5.10 -1.63 13.48
N VAL A 355 -3.98 -1.67 12.76
CA VAL A 355 -3.26 -2.91 12.45
C VAL A 355 -2.85 -3.64 13.72
N ARG A 356 -2.31 -2.93 14.73
CA ARG A 356 -1.96 -3.54 16.02
C ARG A 356 -3.18 -4.18 16.70
N ARG A 357 -4.35 -3.57 16.57
CA ARG A 357 -5.61 -4.15 17.06
C ARG A 357 -6.00 -5.39 16.25
N LYS A 358 -5.93 -5.34 14.92
CA LYS A 358 -6.18 -6.50 14.04
C LYS A 358 -5.26 -7.68 14.41
N LEU A 359 -3.97 -7.41 14.61
CA LEU A 359 -2.98 -8.38 15.07
C LEU A 359 -3.35 -9.02 16.43
N LEU A 360 -3.82 -8.23 17.40
CA LEU A 360 -4.25 -8.73 18.70
C LEU A 360 -5.49 -9.63 18.60
N ARG A 361 -6.41 -9.38 17.65
CA ARG A 361 -7.60 -10.23 17.44
C ARG A 361 -7.21 -11.65 17.03
N GLU A 362 -6.15 -11.79 16.23
CA GLU A 362 -5.62 -13.10 15.83
C GLU A 362 -4.98 -13.88 17.00
N GLN A 363 -4.75 -13.24 18.16
CA GLN A 363 -4.15 -13.87 19.35
C GLN A 363 -5.18 -14.39 20.36
N GLY A 364 -6.49 -14.29 20.09
CA GLY A 364 -7.54 -14.93 20.89
C GLY A 364 -8.76 -14.06 21.22
N TRP A 365 -9.81 -14.71 21.73
CA TRP A 365 -11.14 -14.10 21.89
C TRP A 365 -11.20 -12.95 22.92
N ILE A 366 -10.43 -13.02 24.01
CA ILE A 366 -10.34 -11.95 25.02
C ILE A 366 -9.76 -10.68 24.39
N ASN A 367 -8.71 -10.84 23.58
CA ASN A 367 -8.09 -9.74 22.86
C ASN A 367 -9.03 -9.18 21.79
N CYS A 368 -9.88 -10.03 21.20
CA CYS A 368 -10.94 -9.59 20.29
C CYS A 368 -11.97 -8.71 21.00
N LEU A 369 -12.47 -9.12 22.16
CA LEU A 369 -13.39 -8.31 22.97
C LEU A 369 -12.73 -7.00 23.41
N ARG A 370 -11.49 -7.04 23.91
CA ARG A 370 -10.75 -5.84 24.35
C ARG A 370 -10.52 -4.87 23.19
N SER A 371 -10.13 -5.40 22.02
CA SER A 371 -9.97 -4.64 20.79
C SER A 371 -11.29 -4.00 20.38
N TRP A 372 -12.40 -4.73 20.42
CA TRP A 372 -13.73 -4.21 20.08
C TRP A 372 -14.16 -3.08 21.02
N ILE A 373 -14.01 -3.25 22.34
CA ILE A 373 -14.30 -2.20 23.32
C ILE A 373 -13.45 -0.96 23.03
N TYR A 374 -12.14 -1.11 22.84
CA TYR A 374 -11.29 0.06 22.61
C TYR A 374 -11.60 0.77 21.29
N ASP A 375 -11.82 0.02 20.21
CA ASP A 375 -11.97 0.57 18.86
C ASP A 375 -13.36 1.16 18.63
N PHE A 376 -14.41 0.38 18.94
CA PHE A 376 -15.78 0.81 18.74
C PHE A 376 -16.22 1.81 19.81
N PHE A 377 -15.98 1.49 21.09
CA PHE A 377 -16.46 2.31 22.20
C PHE A 377 -15.53 3.51 22.43
N ILE A 378 -14.25 3.30 22.75
CA ILE A 378 -13.35 4.43 23.13
C ILE A 378 -12.98 5.32 21.93
N LEU A 379 -12.48 4.73 20.84
CA LEU A 379 -11.99 5.51 19.70
C LEU A 379 -13.12 6.04 18.82
N LYS A 380 -13.99 5.17 18.31
CA LYS A 380 -14.99 5.56 17.31
C LYS A 380 -16.21 6.27 17.90
N LEU A 381 -16.78 5.74 18.99
CA LEU A 381 -18.00 6.27 19.60
C LEU A 381 -17.71 7.48 20.49
N LEU A 382 -16.75 7.37 21.41
CA LEU A 382 -16.51 8.41 22.42
C LEU A 382 -15.61 9.55 21.92
N THR A 383 -14.45 9.24 21.35
CA THR A 383 -13.46 10.29 20.99
C THR A 383 -13.56 10.75 19.54
N GLY A 384 -14.19 9.97 18.65
CA GLY A 384 -14.09 10.21 17.21
C GLY A 384 -12.64 10.23 16.75
N TYR A 385 -11.85 9.30 17.26
CA TYR A 385 -10.40 9.25 17.15
C TYR A 385 -9.68 10.45 17.80
N GLY A 386 -10.34 11.25 18.62
CA GLY A 386 -9.77 12.44 19.27
C GLY A 386 -9.93 13.73 18.46
N VAL A 387 -10.61 13.67 17.31
CA VAL A 387 -10.79 14.82 16.39
C VAL A 387 -12.18 15.46 16.53
N GLY A 388 -13.18 14.68 16.95
CA GLY A 388 -14.58 15.13 16.98
C GLY A 388 -15.06 15.55 18.36
N TYR A 389 -14.96 16.82 18.73
CA TYR A 389 -15.46 17.34 20.03
C TYR A 389 -16.97 17.17 20.26
N PHE A 390 -17.76 17.02 19.19
CA PHE A 390 -19.19 16.72 19.31
C PHE A 390 -19.48 15.25 19.63
N ARG A 391 -18.53 14.32 19.41
CA ARG A 391 -18.74 12.89 19.63
C ARG A 391 -18.95 12.55 21.12
N PRO A 392 -18.17 13.12 22.06
CA PRO A 392 -18.47 12.94 23.48
C PRO A 392 -19.86 13.42 23.84
N LEU A 393 -20.29 14.56 23.26
CA LEU A 393 -21.61 15.14 23.50
C LEU A 393 -22.73 14.25 22.95
N ILE A 394 -22.58 13.72 21.74
CA ILE A 394 -23.52 12.77 21.13
C ILE A 394 -23.58 11.46 21.93
N ALA A 395 -22.44 10.93 22.37
CA ALA A 395 -22.41 9.74 23.20
C ALA A 395 -23.14 9.95 24.52
N SER A 396 -22.92 11.09 25.20
CA SER A 396 -23.67 11.48 26.41
C SER A 396 -25.18 11.55 26.15
N LEU A 397 -25.62 12.10 25.01
CA LEU A 397 -27.03 12.15 24.61
C LEU A 397 -27.66 10.78 24.35
N ILE A 398 -26.86 9.74 24.08
CA ILE A 398 -27.32 8.36 23.90
C ILE A 398 -27.32 7.60 25.23
N ILE A 399 -26.28 7.77 26.05
CA ILE A 399 -26.11 7.05 27.31
C ILE A 399 -27.21 7.41 28.31
N ILE A 400 -27.54 8.69 28.45
CA ILE A 400 -28.53 9.18 29.41
C ILE A 400 -29.91 8.50 29.19
N PRO A 401 -30.50 8.47 27.98
CA PRO A 401 -31.73 7.73 27.74
C PRO A 401 -31.66 6.23 28.05
N ILE A 402 -30.51 5.58 27.83
CA ILE A 402 -30.33 4.15 28.13
C ILE A 402 -30.39 3.93 29.64
N PHE A 403 -29.70 4.73 30.43
CA PHE A 403 -29.75 4.61 31.89
C PHE A 403 -31.12 4.97 32.45
N ALA A 404 -31.78 6.01 31.93
CA ALA A 404 -33.17 6.31 32.26
C ALA A 404 -34.10 5.10 32.04
N PHE A 405 -33.92 4.40 30.91
CA PHE A 405 -34.67 3.17 30.62
C PHE A 405 -34.31 2.01 31.57
N LEU A 406 -33.04 1.83 31.93
CA LEU A 406 -32.61 0.80 32.87
C LEU A 406 -33.15 1.04 34.29
N PHE A 407 -33.18 2.29 34.74
CA PHE A 407 -33.81 2.65 36.01
C PHE A 407 -35.32 2.40 35.95
N TRP A 408 -35.98 2.71 34.84
CA TRP A 408 -37.41 2.41 34.66
C TRP A 408 -37.68 0.90 34.71
N LEU A 409 -36.90 0.11 33.98
CA LEU A 409 -37.03 -1.36 33.94
C LEU A 409 -36.85 -2.00 35.33
N THR A 410 -36.02 -1.40 36.18
CA THR A 410 -35.67 -1.92 37.51
C THR A 410 -36.52 -1.32 38.63
N ASN A 411 -37.47 -0.42 38.33
CA ASN A 411 -38.13 0.43 39.34
C ASN A 411 -37.11 1.10 40.28
N GLY A 412 -35.99 1.51 39.70
CA GLY A 412 -34.74 1.80 40.38
C GLY A 412 -34.68 3.18 41.04
N ILE A 413 -35.71 4.01 40.94
CA ILE A 413 -35.74 5.33 41.58
C ILE A 413 -37.03 5.56 42.37
N VAL A 414 -36.96 6.44 43.36
CA VAL A 414 -38.10 6.92 44.15
C VAL A 414 -38.00 8.42 44.32
N LYS A 415 -39.14 9.11 44.24
CA LYS A 415 -39.23 10.57 44.40
C LYS A 415 -39.65 10.91 45.82
N ASN A 416 -38.89 11.78 46.49
CA ASN A 416 -39.23 12.34 47.78
C ASN A 416 -39.95 13.69 47.60
N VAL A 417 -41.22 13.75 47.99
CA VAL A 417 -42.02 14.98 48.01
C VAL A 417 -42.45 15.24 49.45
N ASN A 418 -41.91 16.28 50.08
CA ASN A 418 -42.25 16.68 51.45
C ASN A 418 -42.08 15.56 52.49
N GLY A 419 -41.04 14.73 52.36
CA GLY A 419 -40.74 13.62 53.27
C GLY A 419 -41.50 12.32 52.97
N LYS A 420 -42.32 12.29 51.91
CA LYS A 420 -43.03 11.09 51.47
C LYS A 420 -42.46 10.56 50.15
N MET A 421 -42.27 9.25 50.11
CA MET A 421 -41.83 8.53 48.92
C MET A 421 -43.01 8.30 47.98
N VAL A 422 -42.91 8.83 46.77
CA VAL A 422 -43.92 8.76 45.71
C VAL A 422 -43.33 8.03 44.50
N ALA A 423 -44.18 7.32 43.77
CA ALA A 423 -43.79 6.67 42.53
C ALA A 423 -43.32 7.74 41.51
N PRO A 424 -42.18 7.52 40.83
CA PRO A 424 -41.65 8.43 39.82
C PRO A 424 -42.49 8.40 38.54
N ASP A 425 -42.57 9.53 37.84
CA ASP A 425 -43.10 9.61 36.48
C ASP A 425 -42.02 9.28 35.42
N SER A 426 -42.40 9.21 34.14
CA SER A 426 -41.44 8.92 33.06
C SER A 426 -40.34 9.98 32.89
N CYS A 427 -40.63 11.24 33.26
CA CYS A 427 -39.67 12.35 33.17
C CYS A 427 -38.66 12.31 34.31
N ASP A 428 -39.07 11.83 35.48
CA ASP A 428 -38.25 11.66 36.68
C ASP A 428 -37.07 10.70 36.41
N TYR A 429 -37.26 9.66 35.59
CA TYR A 429 -36.17 8.75 35.17
C TYR A 429 -35.11 9.44 34.31
N VAL A 430 -35.55 10.26 33.34
CA VAL A 430 -34.63 11.04 32.49
C VAL A 430 -33.91 12.09 33.31
N TYR A 431 -34.63 12.80 34.18
CA TYR A 431 -34.06 13.81 35.06
C TYR A 431 -33.02 13.22 36.03
N HIS A 432 -33.32 12.07 36.64
CA HIS A 432 -32.38 11.37 37.51
C HIS A 432 -31.11 10.94 36.78
N SER A 433 -31.25 10.40 35.58
CA SER A 433 -30.10 9.99 34.74
C SER A 433 -29.25 11.20 34.32
N VAL A 434 -29.85 12.31 33.89
CA VAL A 434 -29.11 13.55 33.57
C VAL A 434 -28.28 14.03 34.76
N ILE A 435 -28.87 14.08 35.95
CA ILE A 435 -28.19 14.52 37.18
C ILE A 435 -27.06 13.58 37.56
N THR A 436 -27.32 12.28 37.54
CA THR A 436 -26.36 11.25 37.95
C THR A 436 -25.17 11.20 36.99
N PHE A 437 -25.43 11.35 35.69
CA PHE A 437 -24.41 11.43 34.65
C PHE A 437 -23.57 12.72 34.74
N THR A 438 -24.21 13.87 34.93
CA THR A 438 -23.48 15.15 35.02
C THR A 438 -22.84 15.42 36.38
N SER A 439 -23.11 14.56 37.38
CA SER A 439 -22.72 14.77 38.77
C SER A 439 -23.20 16.10 39.37
N LEU A 440 -24.25 16.71 38.77
CA LEU A 440 -24.86 17.94 39.26
C LEU A 440 -25.78 17.59 40.44
N GLY A 441 -25.25 17.71 41.66
CA GLY A 441 -25.88 17.20 42.88
C GLY A 441 -27.29 17.70 43.22
N TYR A 442 -27.92 16.95 44.13
CA TYR A 442 -29.24 17.10 44.77
C TYR A 442 -30.46 17.02 43.85
N SER A 443 -30.83 15.76 43.58
CA SER A 443 -32.18 15.41 43.15
C SER A 443 -33.06 15.09 44.36
N ASN A 444 -34.33 15.48 44.33
CA ASN A 444 -35.36 14.91 45.20
C ASN A 444 -35.68 13.44 44.85
N ILE A 445 -35.00 12.88 43.85
CA ILE A 445 -35.09 11.50 43.41
C ILE A 445 -33.84 10.73 43.85
N GLN A 446 -34.05 9.57 44.45
CA GLN A 446 -32.99 8.71 44.97
C GLN A 446 -33.12 7.27 44.46
N PRO A 447 -32.02 6.51 44.41
CA PRO A 447 -32.07 5.09 44.07
C PRO A 447 -33.00 4.32 45.02
N ASN A 448 -33.84 3.45 44.46
CA ASN A 448 -34.79 2.65 45.21
C ASN A 448 -34.11 1.46 45.90
N LEU A 449 -33.77 1.62 47.18
CA LEU A 449 -33.11 0.56 47.95
C LEU A 449 -34.02 -0.63 48.28
N ALA A 450 -35.34 -0.47 48.15
CA ALA A 450 -36.30 -1.54 48.42
C ALA A 450 -36.24 -2.67 47.37
N VAL A 451 -35.71 -2.38 46.18
CA VAL A 451 -35.58 -3.35 45.07
C VAL A 451 -34.17 -3.96 45.03
N GLY A 452 -33.35 -3.71 46.06
CA GLY A 452 -31.99 -4.24 46.22
C GLY A 452 -30.90 -3.25 45.82
N HIS A 453 -29.69 -3.76 45.56
CA HIS A 453 -28.49 -2.94 45.30
C HIS A 453 -28.30 -2.56 43.83
N VAL A 454 -29.08 -3.14 42.90
CA VAL A 454 -28.96 -2.88 41.46
C VAL A 454 -29.09 -1.38 41.14
N PRO A 455 -30.04 -0.62 41.71
CA PRO A 455 -30.15 0.80 41.41
C PRO A 455 -28.98 1.65 41.92
N GLN A 456 -28.40 1.29 43.07
CA GLN A 456 -27.17 1.95 43.55
C GLN A 456 -25.99 1.68 42.63
N LEU A 457 -25.86 0.45 42.13
CA LEU A 457 -24.83 0.08 41.19
C LEU A 457 -24.99 0.82 39.86
N LEU A 458 -26.22 0.90 39.33
CA LEU A 458 -26.53 1.66 38.12
C LEU A 458 -26.14 3.14 38.27
N ALA A 459 -26.51 3.76 39.39
CA ALA A 459 -26.15 5.15 39.67
C ALA A 459 -24.63 5.36 39.76
N ALA A 460 -23.92 4.46 40.45
CA ALA A 460 -22.46 4.51 40.54
C ALA A 460 -21.78 4.37 39.17
N VAL A 461 -22.23 3.40 38.35
CA VAL A 461 -21.69 3.19 36.99
C VAL A 461 -21.96 4.41 36.11
N GLU A 462 -23.17 4.96 36.14
CA GLU A 462 -23.54 6.15 35.36
C GLU A 462 -22.71 7.38 35.75
N SER A 463 -22.52 7.62 37.05
CA SER A 463 -21.69 8.73 37.52
C SER A 463 -20.22 8.59 37.12
N ILE A 464 -19.64 7.39 37.21
CA ILE A 464 -18.27 7.13 36.73
C ILE A 464 -18.17 7.42 35.23
N LEU A 465 -19.14 6.93 34.46
CA LEU A 465 -19.15 7.12 33.01
C LEU A 465 -19.30 8.59 32.65
N GLY A 466 -20.20 9.31 33.31
CA GLY A 466 -20.42 10.73 33.09
C GLY A 466 -19.22 11.60 33.46
N ALA A 467 -18.52 11.28 34.56
CA ALA A 467 -17.26 11.93 34.93
C ALA A 467 -16.17 11.72 33.87
N LEU A 468 -16.02 10.50 33.34
CA LEU A 468 -15.10 10.20 32.24
C LEU A 468 -15.46 10.98 30.97
N MET A 469 -16.75 11.08 30.64
CA MET A 469 -17.23 11.81 29.48
C MET A 469 -16.97 13.32 29.57
N MET A 470 -17.16 13.90 30.75
CA MET A 470 -16.81 15.30 31.01
C MET A 470 -15.31 15.55 30.91
N ALA A 471 -14.48 14.68 31.49
CA ALA A 471 -13.03 14.77 31.37
C ALA A 471 -12.56 14.70 29.90
N LEU A 472 -13.18 13.82 29.11
CA LEU A 472 -12.88 13.62 27.70
C LEU A 472 -13.36 14.80 26.83
N LEU A 473 -14.52 15.38 27.15
CA LEU A 473 -15.01 16.62 26.54
C LEU A 473 -14.04 17.79 26.83
N ILE A 474 -13.60 17.95 28.08
CA ILE A 474 -12.62 18.98 28.46
C ILE A 474 -11.32 18.76 27.71
N PHE A 475 -10.77 17.54 27.72
CA PHE A 475 -9.55 17.19 27.02
C PHE A 475 -9.62 17.53 25.52
N THR A 476 -10.69 17.12 24.83
CA THR A 476 -10.87 17.38 23.40
C THR A 476 -11.04 18.87 23.07
N ILE A 477 -11.72 19.64 23.93
CA ILE A 477 -11.81 21.10 23.78
C ILE A 477 -10.45 21.76 24.01
N THR A 478 -9.76 21.43 25.10
CA THR A 478 -8.45 22.01 25.45
C THR A 478 -7.40 21.69 24.39
N TYR A 479 -7.32 20.44 23.93
CA TYR A 479 -6.42 20.01 22.87
C TYR A 479 -6.62 20.82 21.57
N ARG A 480 -7.87 21.18 21.26
CA ARG A 480 -8.19 22.00 20.09
C ARG A 480 -7.86 23.48 20.29
N VAL A 481 -8.05 24.03 21.49
CA VAL A 481 -7.69 25.42 21.79
C VAL A 481 -6.16 25.61 21.80
N SER A 482 -5.40 24.58 22.17
CA SER A 482 -3.93 24.63 22.16
C SER A 482 -3.30 24.52 20.76
N ARG A 483 -4.09 24.15 19.76
CA ARG A 483 -3.68 24.00 18.36
C ARG A 483 -4.19 25.19 17.56
#